data_AF-A0A7Y7WI94-F1
#
_entry.id   AF-A0A7Y7WI94-F1
#
_cell.length_a   1.000
_cell.length_b   1.000
_cell.length_c   1.000
_cell.angle_alpha   90.00
_cell.angle_beta   90.00
_cell.angle_gamma   90.00
#
_symmetry.space_group_name_H-M   'P 1'
#
loop_
_entity.id
_entity.type
_entity.pdbx_description
1 polymer ?
#
loop_
_entity_poly.entity_id
_entity_poly.type
_entity_poly.pdbx_seq_one_letter_code
_entity_poly.pdbx_strand_id
1 'polypeptide(L)'
;MKKILCGSLLLGMCVIGAQVQAKEHGLEISPNHLKLSAGELSVGLNRDWQGPMPDVERVLIIVHGRLRNAMTYLQSAETAAAQAGQDRNTLIIAPQFLNESDARGNHLPGNLLRWHGDDWMAGSESTGPSPMSSYAALDEVLQRLSNRKKFPALREVIVAGHSGGGQVVQRYALVGHGDAQLAGSGIKLRYVVANPSSYAYFNAQRPVVGFSPASCPGFNDWKYGLQNLPTYAQGQSPAQLEQGYVQRDITYLLGQQDTDPNHPALDKSCGAEAQGAYRLIRGHNYFAYLQQRHPQGFTQTLVEVPGVGHNGDGMLTSPQGQKALFGK
;
A
#
# COMPACT_ATOMS: atom_id res chain seq x y z
N MET A 1 73.61 -29.66 -4.32
CA MET A 1 72.76 -30.46 -3.41
C MET A 1 71.33 -29.98 -3.52
N LYS A 2 70.40 -30.92 -3.79
CA LYS A 2 68.96 -30.92 -3.47
C LYS A 2 68.41 -29.68 -2.71
N LYS A 3 67.43 -28.95 -3.25
CA LYS A 3 65.98 -29.22 -3.15
C LYS A 3 65.14 -28.01 -3.59
N ILE A 4 63.99 -28.36 -4.17
CA ILE A 4 62.85 -27.54 -4.59
C ILE A 4 62.20 -26.84 -3.39
N LEU A 5 61.74 -25.60 -3.58
CA LEU A 5 60.65 -25.03 -2.77
C LEU A 5 59.61 -24.37 -3.70
N CYS A 6 58.39 -24.88 -3.58
CA CYS A 6 57.17 -24.40 -4.21
C CYS A 6 56.60 -23.25 -3.36
N GLY A 7 56.11 -22.18 -3.98
CA GLY A 7 55.59 -21.00 -3.26
C GLY A 7 54.60 -20.20 -4.11
N SER A 8 53.37 -20.69 -4.11
CA SER A 8 52.06 -20.14 -4.48
C SER A 8 51.94 -18.70 -5.01
N LEU A 9 51.29 -18.61 -6.18
CA LEU A 9 50.59 -17.46 -6.74
C LEU A 9 49.55 -16.91 -5.73
N LEU A 10 49.65 -15.63 -5.38
CA LEU A 10 48.54 -14.85 -4.81
C LEU A 10 48.14 -13.80 -5.83
N LEU A 11 47.20 -14.16 -6.71
CA LEU A 11 46.46 -13.19 -7.52
C LEU A 11 45.49 -12.49 -6.56
N GLY A 12 45.80 -11.25 -6.19
CA GLY A 12 44.85 -10.37 -5.52
C GLY A 12 43.71 -10.02 -6.48
N MET A 13 42.60 -10.75 -6.40
CA MET A 13 41.34 -10.32 -7.00
C MET A 13 40.81 -9.13 -6.21
N CYS A 14 41.10 -7.92 -6.70
CA CYS A 14 40.35 -6.73 -6.35
C CYS A 14 38.93 -6.90 -6.90
N VAL A 15 38.01 -7.39 -6.07
CA VAL A 15 36.58 -7.32 -6.36
C VAL A 15 36.20 -5.84 -6.23
N ILE A 16 36.21 -5.14 -7.37
CA ILE A 16 35.59 -3.84 -7.50
C ILE A 16 34.08 -4.10 -7.33
N GLY A 17 33.61 -3.98 -6.10
CA GLY A 17 32.18 -3.93 -5.82
C GLY A 17 31.61 -2.77 -6.62
N ALA A 18 30.77 -3.08 -7.60
CA ALA A 18 29.94 -2.09 -8.25
C ALA A 18 28.99 -1.55 -7.18
N GLN A 19 29.41 -0.48 -6.51
CA GLN A 19 28.49 0.39 -5.80
C GLN A 19 27.58 0.96 -6.87
N VAL A 20 26.36 0.41 -6.95
CA VAL A 20 25.26 1.10 -7.62
C VAL A 20 25.02 2.34 -6.76
N GLN A 21 25.70 3.43 -7.10
CA GLN A 21 25.30 4.76 -6.69
C GLN A 21 23.90 4.96 -7.24
N ALA A 22 22.91 4.87 -6.35
CA ALA A 22 21.57 5.34 -6.64
C ALA A 22 21.71 6.81 -7.00
N LYS A 23 21.59 7.09 -8.30
CA LYS A 23 21.51 8.44 -8.85
C LYS A 23 20.40 9.14 -8.07
N GLU A 24 20.69 10.28 -7.45
CA GLU A 24 19.67 11.19 -6.93
C GLU A 24 18.82 11.64 -8.13
N HIS A 25 17.78 10.87 -8.43
CA HIS A 25 16.72 11.29 -9.33
C HIS A 25 15.61 11.77 -8.42
N GLY A 26 15.24 13.05 -8.57
CA GLY A 26 14.09 13.63 -7.90
C GLY A 26 12.85 12.77 -8.13
N LEU A 27 11.86 12.93 -7.26
CA LEU A 27 10.60 12.20 -7.37
C LEU A 27 10.01 12.36 -8.78
N GLU A 28 9.85 11.25 -9.51
CA GLU A 28 9.16 11.24 -10.80
C GLU A 28 7.67 11.53 -10.58
N ILE A 29 7.18 12.60 -11.20
CA ILE A 29 5.77 13.01 -11.13
C ILE A 29 5.01 12.32 -12.26
N SER A 30 3.87 11.74 -11.92
CA SER A 30 3.04 11.02 -12.90
C SER A 30 2.53 12.01 -13.95
N PRO A 31 2.60 11.67 -15.25
CA PRO A 31 2.28 12.61 -16.32
C PRO A 31 0.77 12.82 -16.50
N ASN A 32 -0.07 11.93 -15.94
CA ASN A 32 -1.53 12.01 -16.10
C ASN A 32 -2.17 12.53 -14.81
N HIS A 33 -3.26 13.27 -14.96
CA HIS A 33 -4.06 13.76 -13.85
C HIS A 33 -5.51 13.30 -14.00
N LEU A 34 -6.14 12.99 -12.87
CA LEU A 34 -7.55 12.70 -12.78
C LEU A 34 -8.25 13.84 -12.03
N LYS A 35 -9.05 14.62 -12.75
CA LYS A 35 -9.89 15.66 -12.13
C LYS A 35 -10.88 15.03 -11.16
N LEU A 36 -10.81 15.35 -9.87
CA LEU A 36 -11.74 15.01 -8.80
C LEU A 36 -12.58 16.22 -8.38
N SER A 37 -13.50 16.08 -7.43
CA SER A 37 -14.34 17.20 -6.96
C SER A 37 -13.54 18.33 -6.30
N ALA A 38 -12.45 18.02 -5.60
CA ALA A 38 -11.65 18.97 -4.81
C ALA A 38 -10.33 19.39 -5.46
N GLY A 39 -10.04 18.96 -6.69
CA GLY A 39 -8.76 19.20 -7.37
C GLY A 39 -8.41 18.10 -8.37
N GLU A 40 -7.17 18.08 -8.84
CA GLU A 40 -6.65 17.01 -9.70
C GLU A 40 -5.76 16.05 -8.90
N LEU A 41 -6.01 14.75 -9.01
CA LEU A 41 -5.13 13.72 -8.47
C LEU A 41 -4.10 13.35 -9.52
N SER A 42 -2.81 13.43 -9.20
CA SER A 42 -1.76 12.89 -10.08
C SER A 42 -1.85 11.35 -10.10
N VAL A 43 -1.82 10.74 -11.28
CA VAL A 43 -2.03 9.30 -11.47
C VAL A 43 -1.10 8.73 -12.54
N GLY A 44 -0.46 7.60 -12.24
CA GLY A 44 0.13 6.72 -13.24
C GLY A 44 -0.93 5.81 -13.84
N LEU A 45 -0.86 5.56 -15.16
CA LEU A 45 -1.78 4.69 -15.88
C LEU A 45 -1.00 3.85 -16.90
N ASN A 46 -1.27 2.55 -16.97
CA ASN A 46 -0.64 1.69 -17.99
C ASN A 46 -1.29 1.85 -19.39
N ARG A 47 -2.51 2.39 -19.44
CA ARG A 47 -3.30 2.58 -20.66
C ARG A 47 -4.09 3.88 -20.56
N ASP A 48 -4.34 4.52 -21.71
CA ASP A 48 -5.15 5.74 -21.75
C ASP A 48 -6.55 5.48 -21.21
N TRP A 49 -6.91 6.27 -20.19
CA TRP A 49 -8.17 6.18 -19.49
C TRP A 49 -9.33 6.84 -20.21
N GLN A 50 -9.12 7.75 -21.16
CA GLN A 50 -10.15 8.72 -21.56
C GLN A 50 -11.40 8.09 -22.21
N GLY A 51 -11.22 7.12 -23.11
CA GLY A 51 -12.30 6.45 -23.85
C GLY A 51 -12.97 5.26 -23.14
N PRO A 52 -13.95 4.60 -23.80
CA PRO A 52 -14.48 3.31 -23.37
C PRO A 52 -13.39 2.22 -23.31
N MET A 53 -13.52 1.32 -22.34
CA MET A 53 -12.61 0.17 -22.13
C MET A 53 -13.40 -1.15 -22.09
N PRO A 54 -13.81 -1.67 -23.25
CA PRO A 54 -14.67 -2.86 -23.32
C PRO A 54 -13.95 -4.17 -22.97
N ASP A 55 -12.62 -4.18 -23.01
CA ASP A 55 -11.74 -5.33 -22.78
C ASP A 55 -11.20 -5.40 -21.34
N VAL A 56 -11.41 -4.36 -20.54
CA VAL A 56 -10.94 -4.31 -19.15
C VAL A 56 -11.88 -5.10 -18.25
N GLU A 57 -11.36 -6.20 -17.74
CA GLU A 57 -12.07 -7.10 -16.83
C GLU A 57 -11.63 -6.88 -15.38
N ARG A 58 -10.42 -6.35 -15.19
CA ARG A 58 -9.82 -6.08 -13.88
C ARG A 58 -9.22 -4.69 -13.82
N VAL A 59 -9.38 -4.02 -12.68
CA VAL A 59 -8.59 -2.82 -12.36
C VAL A 59 -7.72 -3.11 -11.15
N LEU A 60 -6.44 -2.78 -11.24
CA LEU A 60 -5.50 -2.77 -10.11
C LEU A 60 -5.16 -1.32 -9.76
N ILE A 61 -5.64 -0.86 -8.60
CA ILE A 61 -5.20 0.39 -7.98
C ILE A 61 -3.99 0.07 -7.10
N ILE A 62 -2.78 0.51 -7.48
CA ILE A 62 -1.55 0.26 -6.73
C ILE A 62 -1.07 1.54 -6.01
N VAL A 63 -1.11 1.51 -4.68
CA VAL A 63 -0.70 2.63 -3.82
C VAL A 63 0.77 2.49 -3.46
N HIS A 64 1.55 3.53 -3.76
CA HIS A 64 2.98 3.59 -3.49
C HIS A 64 3.33 3.62 -1.99
N GLY A 65 4.58 3.35 -1.67
CA GLY A 65 5.14 3.54 -0.32
C GLY A 65 5.34 5.02 0.05
N ARG A 66 5.99 5.28 1.20
CA ARG A 66 6.21 6.65 1.72
C ARG A 66 6.96 7.59 0.76
N LEU A 67 7.72 7.03 -0.19
CA LEU A 67 8.55 7.80 -1.14
C LEU A 67 7.73 8.42 -2.27
N ARG A 68 6.42 8.16 -2.34
CA ARG A 68 5.50 8.77 -3.33
C ARG A 68 5.83 8.47 -4.78
N ASN A 69 6.67 7.45 -5.02
CA ASN A 69 7.16 7.02 -6.34
C ASN A 69 6.13 6.15 -7.10
N ALA A 70 4.96 6.71 -7.39
CA ALA A 70 3.85 6.04 -8.05
C ALA A 70 4.25 5.33 -9.36
N MET A 71 5.08 5.96 -10.20
CA MET A 71 5.52 5.39 -11.46
C MET A 71 6.37 4.13 -11.29
N THR A 72 7.19 4.04 -10.23
CA THR A 72 7.90 2.80 -9.88
C THR A 72 6.93 1.67 -9.55
N TYR A 73 5.87 1.97 -8.80
CA TYR A 73 4.84 1.00 -8.46
C TYR A 73 3.97 0.61 -9.65
N LEU A 74 3.69 1.53 -10.56
CA LEU A 74 3.05 1.25 -11.85
C LEU A 74 3.88 0.23 -12.63
N GLN A 75 5.18 0.49 -12.82
CA GLN A 75 6.07 -0.41 -13.55
C GLN A 75 6.17 -1.80 -12.92
N SER A 76 6.22 -1.87 -11.58
CA SER A 76 6.24 -3.14 -10.86
C SER A 76 4.94 -3.92 -11.07
N ALA A 77 3.80 -3.23 -11.03
CA ALA A 77 2.49 -3.83 -11.25
C ALA A 77 2.27 -4.28 -12.71
N GLU A 78 2.75 -3.51 -13.69
CA GLU A 78 2.77 -3.91 -15.11
C GLU A 78 3.59 -5.17 -15.33
N THR A 79 4.77 -5.22 -14.70
CA THR A 79 5.65 -6.40 -14.75
C THR A 79 4.96 -7.62 -14.16
N ALA A 80 4.33 -7.48 -12.98
CA ALA A 80 3.58 -8.56 -12.36
C ALA A 80 2.38 -9.01 -13.22
N ALA A 81 1.66 -8.07 -13.83
CA ALA A 81 0.54 -8.38 -14.73
C ALA A 81 1.00 -9.13 -15.98
N ALA A 82 2.12 -8.72 -16.59
CA ALA A 82 2.70 -9.40 -17.74
C ALA A 82 3.18 -10.82 -17.39
N GLN A 83 3.87 -10.99 -16.25
CA GLN A 83 4.31 -12.31 -15.77
C GLN A 83 3.12 -13.25 -15.48
N ALA A 84 2.01 -12.71 -14.96
CA ALA A 84 0.78 -13.45 -14.72
C ALA A 84 -0.10 -13.64 -15.98
N GLY A 85 0.31 -13.10 -17.14
CA GLY A 85 -0.47 -13.11 -18.38
C GLY A 85 -1.82 -12.41 -18.27
N GLN A 86 -1.90 -11.33 -17.48
CA GLN A 86 -3.11 -10.51 -17.26
C GLN A 86 -2.95 -9.05 -17.76
N ASP A 87 -1.86 -8.72 -18.42
CA ASP A 87 -1.58 -7.38 -18.95
C ASP A 87 -2.67 -6.85 -19.89
N ARG A 88 -3.20 -7.71 -20.77
CA ARG A 88 -4.18 -7.32 -21.79
C ARG A 88 -5.53 -6.87 -21.23
N ASN A 89 -6.02 -7.48 -20.16
CA ASN A 89 -7.36 -7.25 -19.60
C ASN A 89 -7.34 -6.49 -18.27
N THR A 90 -6.16 -5.98 -17.86
CA THR A 90 -5.98 -5.24 -16.62
C THR A 90 -5.66 -3.78 -16.89
N LEU A 91 -6.48 -2.88 -16.36
CA LEU A 91 -6.13 -1.47 -16.18
C LEU A 91 -5.39 -1.31 -14.85
N ILE A 92 -4.22 -0.69 -14.87
CA ILE A 92 -3.43 -0.39 -13.67
C ILE A 92 -3.45 1.12 -13.45
N ILE A 93 -3.84 1.52 -12.25
CA ILE A 93 -3.91 2.90 -11.80
C ILE A 93 -2.98 3.04 -10.60
N ALA A 94 -2.03 3.95 -10.67
CA ALA A 94 -1.12 4.27 -9.57
C ALA A 94 -1.38 5.70 -9.08
N PRO A 95 -2.32 5.94 -8.15
CA PRO A 95 -2.49 7.25 -7.54
C PRO A 95 -1.19 7.75 -6.92
N GLN A 96 -0.83 9.00 -7.20
CA GLN A 96 0.31 9.67 -6.59
C GLN A 96 -0.19 10.69 -5.58
N PHE A 97 -0.12 10.31 -4.30
CA PHE A 97 -0.44 11.19 -3.18
C PHE A 97 0.76 12.10 -2.89
N LEU A 98 0.83 13.21 -3.63
CA LEU A 98 1.88 14.22 -3.53
C LEU A 98 1.82 14.96 -2.18
N ASN A 99 2.94 15.54 -1.76
CA ASN A 99 2.99 16.47 -0.65
C ASN A 99 3.45 17.87 -1.07
N GLU A 100 3.49 18.82 -0.12
CA GLU A 100 3.83 20.21 -0.42
C GLU A 100 5.28 20.38 -0.89
N SER A 101 6.19 19.52 -0.42
CA SER A 101 7.59 19.55 -0.86
C SER A 101 7.72 19.06 -2.30
N ASP A 102 6.98 18.03 -2.70
CA ASP A 102 6.97 17.58 -4.10
C ASP A 102 6.39 18.67 -5.01
N ALA A 103 5.29 19.31 -4.57
CA ALA A 103 4.65 20.39 -5.31
C ALA A 103 5.58 21.60 -5.50
N ARG A 104 6.26 22.04 -4.44
CA ARG A 104 7.25 23.13 -4.54
C ARG A 104 8.47 22.73 -5.37
N GLY A 105 9.05 21.56 -5.11
CA GLY A 105 10.28 21.11 -5.74
C GLY A 105 10.15 20.90 -7.26
N ASN A 106 8.97 20.49 -7.73
CA ASN A 106 8.69 20.24 -9.14
C ASN A 106 7.86 21.34 -9.81
N HIS A 107 7.62 22.48 -9.14
CA HIS A 107 6.82 23.59 -9.65
C HIS A 107 5.43 23.15 -10.16
N LEU A 108 4.78 22.28 -9.39
CA LEU A 108 3.52 21.68 -9.80
C LEU A 108 2.38 22.70 -9.78
N PRO A 109 1.40 22.56 -10.70
CA PRO A 109 0.28 23.49 -10.76
C PRO A 109 -0.58 23.41 -9.50
N GLY A 110 -1.13 24.56 -9.09
CA GLY A 110 -1.82 24.70 -7.81
C GLY A 110 -3.10 23.86 -7.66
N ASN A 111 -3.67 23.39 -8.78
CA ASN A 111 -4.85 22.54 -8.84
C ASN A 111 -4.57 21.07 -8.48
N LEU A 112 -3.32 20.64 -8.40
CA LEU A 112 -2.98 19.29 -7.96
C LEU A 112 -3.18 19.13 -6.45
N LEU A 113 -3.88 18.05 -6.10
CA LEU A 113 -4.07 17.59 -4.74
C LEU A 113 -2.72 17.25 -4.12
N ARG A 114 -2.52 17.74 -2.90
CA ARG A 114 -1.30 17.51 -2.10
C ARG A 114 -1.65 17.47 -0.62
N TRP A 115 -0.94 16.65 0.12
CA TRP A 115 -1.16 16.43 1.56
C TRP A 115 0.01 16.92 2.38
N HIS A 116 -0.20 17.07 3.68
CA HIS A 116 0.86 17.38 4.61
C HIS A 116 1.79 16.18 4.79
N GLY A 117 3.07 16.31 4.39
CA GLY A 117 4.09 15.29 4.64
C GLY A 117 3.65 13.87 4.21
N ASP A 118 3.47 12.98 5.19
CA ASP A 118 3.00 11.60 5.00
C ASP A 118 1.55 11.37 5.51
N ASP A 119 0.80 12.43 5.79
CA ASP A 119 -0.54 12.37 6.39
C ASP A 119 -1.59 11.76 5.44
N TRP A 120 -1.32 11.77 4.13
CA TRP A 120 -2.10 11.01 3.15
C TRP A 120 -2.15 9.51 3.50
N MET A 121 -1.13 8.96 4.19
CA MET A 121 -1.13 7.56 4.63
C MET A 121 -2.16 7.26 5.74
N ALA A 122 -2.69 8.31 6.36
CA ALA A 122 -3.68 8.25 7.42
C ALA A 122 -5.07 8.72 6.96
N GLY A 123 -5.26 9.08 5.69
CA GLY A 123 -6.56 9.59 5.24
C GLY A 123 -6.82 11.05 5.61
N SER A 124 -5.80 11.81 5.99
CA SER A 124 -5.96 13.24 6.29
C SER A 124 -6.38 14.04 5.05
N GLU A 125 -6.90 15.24 5.28
CA GLU A 125 -7.29 16.17 4.21
C GLU A 125 -6.07 16.74 3.49
N SER A 126 -6.21 16.96 2.18
CA SER A 126 -5.24 17.67 1.36
C SER A 126 -5.12 19.13 1.81
N THR A 127 -3.90 19.68 1.72
CA THR A 127 -3.61 21.08 2.00
C THR A 127 -3.90 22.00 0.81
N GLY A 128 -4.23 21.44 -0.36
CA GLY A 128 -4.76 22.17 -1.50
C GLY A 128 -5.08 21.26 -2.69
N PRO A 129 -5.79 21.78 -3.72
CA PRO A 129 -6.36 23.14 -3.75
C PRO A 129 -7.60 23.29 -2.88
N SER A 130 -8.28 22.20 -2.51
CA SER A 130 -9.36 22.18 -1.53
C SER A 130 -9.23 20.95 -0.63
N PRO A 131 -9.81 20.97 0.60
CA PRO A 131 -9.72 19.83 1.50
C PRO A 131 -10.38 18.58 0.92
N MET A 132 -9.62 17.49 0.88
CA MET A 132 -10.10 16.16 0.48
C MET A 132 -9.24 15.10 1.15
N SER A 133 -9.89 14.15 1.83
CA SER A 133 -9.21 12.97 2.34
C SER A 133 -8.57 12.17 1.20
N SER A 134 -7.37 11.63 1.39
CA SER A 134 -6.80 10.67 0.44
C SER A 134 -7.70 9.44 0.24
N TYR A 135 -8.52 9.08 1.23
CA TYR A 135 -9.52 8.02 1.12
C TYR A 135 -10.74 8.45 0.29
N ALA A 136 -11.17 9.71 0.39
CA ALA A 136 -12.21 10.26 -0.48
C ALA A 136 -11.73 10.35 -1.94
N ALA A 137 -10.45 10.61 -2.16
CA ALA A 137 -9.87 10.56 -3.52
C ALA A 137 -9.95 9.14 -4.11
N LEU A 138 -9.69 8.09 -3.30
CA LEU A 138 -9.91 6.71 -3.71
C LEU A 138 -11.39 6.39 -3.97
N ASP A 139 -12.30 6.90 -3.15
CA ASP A 139 -13.74 6.74 -3.37
C ASP A 139 -14.18 7.27 -4.74
N GLU A 140 -13.73 8.47 -5.12
CA GLU A 140 -14.06 9.04 -6.44
C GLU A 140 -13.44 8.27 -7.61
N VAL A 141 -12.25 7.69 -7.43
CA VAL A 141 -11.66 6.79 -8.42
C VAL A 141 -12.56 5.56 -8.58
N LEU A 142 -12.94 4.89 -7.48
CA LEU A 142 -13.82 3.72 -7.51
C LEU A 142 -15.20 4.04 -8.11
N GLN A 143 -15.78 5.21 -7.77
CA GLN A 143 -17.05 5.64 -8.31
C GLN A 143 -17.01 5.73 -9.85
N ARG A 144 -15.92 6.19 -10.44
CA ARG A 144 -15.76 6.23 -11.91
C ARG A 144 -15.69 4.83 -12.53
N LEU A 145 -15.09 3.88 -11.82
CA LEU A 145 -15.00 2.48 -12.26
C LEU A 145 -16.37 1.78 -12.26
N SER A 146 -17.34 2.29 -11.49
CA SER A 146 -18.73 1.76 -11.49
C SER A 146 -19.48 2.00 -12.81
N ASN A 147 -18.97 2.88 -13.69
CA ASN A 147 -19.64 3.23 -14.94
C ASN A 147 -19.59 2.10 -15.97
N ARG A 148 -20.68 1.31 -16.05
CA ARG A 148 -20.82 0.18 -16.99
C ARG A 148 -20.82 0.56 -18.48
N LYS A 149 -21.08 1.82 -18.85
CA LYS A 149 -20.92 2.26 -20.24
C LYS A 149 -19.45 2.36 -20.64
N LYS A 150 -18.60 2.75 -19.69
CA LYS A 150 -17.15 2.86 -19.88
C LYS A 150 -16.46 1.51 -19.67
N PHE A 151 -16.87 0.77 -18.65
CA PHE A 151 -16.27 -0.50 -18.25
C PHE A 151 -17.29 -1.65 -18.30
N PRO A 152 -17.78 -2.04 -19.49
CA PRO A 152 -18.84 -3.04 -19.61
C PRO A 152 -18.42 -4.45 -19.20
N ALA A 153 -17.13 -4.79 -19.26
CA ALA A 153 -16.59 -6.11 -18.88
C ALA A 153 -15.98 -6.17 -17.47
N LEU A 154 -15.88 -5.03 -16.78
CA LEU A 154 -15.21 -4.97 -15.47
C LEU A 154 -15.98 -5.83 -14.44
N ARG A 155 -15.24 -6.74 -13.82
CA ARG A 155 -15.74 -7.67 -12.79
C ARG A 155 -15.08 -7.47 -11.43
N GLU A 156 -13.90 -6.89 -11.39
CA GLU A 156 -13.10 -6.82 -10.17
C GLU A 156 -12.21 -5.58 -10.13
N VAL A 157 -12.20 -4.91 -8.99
CA VAL A 157 -11.21 -3.89 -8.63
C VAL A 157 -10.40 -4.39 -7.44
N ILE A 158 -9.08 -4.26 -7.53
CA ILE A 158 -8.14 -4.59 -6.47
C ILE A 158 -7.47 -3.31 -6.02
N VAL A 159 -7.54 -3.02 -4.73
CA VAL A 159 -6.75 -1.94 -4.13
C VAL A 159 -5.58 -2.58 -3.39
N ALA A 160 -4.37 -2.40 -3.93
CA ALA A 160 -3.15 -2.98 -3.40
C ALA A 160 -2.18 -1.88 -2.96
N GLY A 161 -1.32 -2.17 -1.99
CA GLY A 161 -0.27 -1.25 -1.61
C GLY A 161 0.82 -1.90 -0.78
N HIS A 162 2.03 -1.35 -0.86
CA HIS A 162 3.20 -1.80 -0.12
C HIS A 162 3.73 -0.72 0.82
N SER A 163 4.26 -1.09 1.98
CA SER A 163 4.88 -0.16 2.93
C SER A 163 3.89 0.94 3.37
N GLY A 164 4.17 2.22 3.09
CA GLY A 164 3.22 3.32 3.26
C GLY A 164 1.86 3.09 2.58
N GLY A 165 1.87 2.53 1.36
CA GLY A 165 0.67 2.18 0.63
C GLY A 165 -0.07 1.00 1.26
N GLY A 166 0.65 0.04 1.82
CA GLY A 166 0.03 -1.06 2.59
C GLY A 166 -0.75 -0.53 3.80
N GLN A 167 -0.23 0.51 4.46
CA GLN A 167 -0.95 1.18 5.53
C GLN A 167 -2.22 1.89 5.01
N VAL A 168 -2.13 2.60 3.88
CA VAL A 168 -3.30 3.21 3.23
C VAL A 168 -4.36 2.16 2.94
N VAL A 169 -3.99 1.06 2.28
CA VAL A 169 -4.93 0.01 1.89
C VAL A 169 -5.57 -0.63 3.11
N GLN A 170 -4.79 -0.96 4.15
CA GLN A 170 -5.32 -1.54 5.38
C GLN A 170 -6.32 -0.62 6.07
N ARG A 171 -5.98 0.67 6.19
CA ARG A 171 -6.82 1.67 6.87
C ARG A 171 -8.04 2.06 6.02
N TYR A 172 -7.88 2.20 4.71
CA TYR A 172 -8.98 2.44 3.79
C TYR A 172 -9.93 1.24 3.76
N ALA A 173 -9.42 0.02 3.78
CA ALA A 173 -10.25 -1.17 3.95
C ALA A 173 -10.92 -1.24 5.34
N LEU A 174 -10.59 -0.38 6.30
CA LEU A 174 -11.25 -0.26 7.61
C LEU A 174 -12.31 0.82 7.63
N VAL A 175 -11.97 2.04 7.24
CA VAL A 175 -12.88 3.20 7.35
C VAL A 175 -13.55 3.58 6.03
N GLY A 176 -13.06 3.06 4.90
CA GLY A 176 -13.47 3.48 3.57
C GLY A 176 -14.86 3.08 3.15
N HIS A 177 -15.36 3.76 2.11
CA HIS A 177 -16.68 3.56 1.53
C HIS A 177 -16.65 2.85 0.16
N GLY A 178 -15.54 2.19 -0.18
CA GLY A 178 -15.34 1.61 -1.51
C GLY A 178 -16.43 0.64 -1.98
N ASP A 179 -16.96 -0.19 -1.06
CA ASP A 179 -18.08 -1.10 -1.36
C ASP A 179 -19.33 -0.35 -1.81
N ALA A 180 -19.62 0.80 -1.19
CA ALA A 180 -20.73 1.67 -1.57
C ALA A 180 -20.49 2.34 -2.93
N GLN A 181 -19.24 2.68 -3.27
CA GLN A 181 -18.91 3.30 -4.55
C GLN A 181 -19.10 2.35 -5.75
N LEU A 182 -19.01 1.04 -5.52
CA LEU A 182 -19.22 0.01 -6.53
C LEU A 182 -20.59 -0.68 -6.40
N ALA A 183 -21.41 -0.30 -5.43
CA ALA A 183 -22.71 -0.92 -5.18
C ALA A 183 -23.60 -0.85 -6.45
N GLY A 184 -24.28 -1.96 -6.75
CA GLY A 184 -25.18 -2.07 -7.91
C GLY A 184 -24.48 -2.27 -9.26
N SER A 185 -23.14 -2.19 -9.33
CA SER A 185 -22.39 -2.42 -10.58
C SER A 185 -22.02 -3.88 -10.84
N GLY A 186 -22.20 -4.76 -9.84
CA GLY A 186 -21.78 -6.16 -9.88
C GLY A 186 -20.25 -6.36 -9.87
N ILE A 187 -19.48 -5.31 -9.60
CA ILE A 187 -18.02 -5.32 -9.55
C ILE A 187 -17.57 -5.70 -8.14
N LYS A 188 -16.70 -6.71 -8.02
CA LYS A 188 -16.09 -7.10 -6.75
C LYS A 188 -14.98 -6.15 -6.35
N LEU A 189 -14.86 -5.86 -5.06
CA LEU A 189 -13.76 -5.10 -4.48
C LEU A 189 -12.97 -5.99 -3.53
N ARG A 190 -11.65 -6.00 -3.67
CA ARG A 190 -10.75 -6.70 -2.74
C ARG A 190 -9.46 -5.93 -2.51
N TYR A 191 -8.75 -6.30 -1.46
CA TYR A 191 -7.62 -5.55 -0.94
C TYR A 191 -6.37 -6.42 -0.79
N VAL A 192 -5.21 -5.88 -1.14
CA VAL A 192 -3.91 -6.54 -0.93
C VAL A 192 -3.00 -5.63 -0.11
N VAL A 193 -2.73 -6.02 1.13
CA VAL A 193 -1.97 -5.26 2.11
C VAL A 193 -0.57 -5.85 2.22
N ALA A 194 0.44 -5.19 1.64
CA ALA A 194 1.82 -5.69 1.64
C ALA A 194 2.74 -4.91 2.59
N ASN A 195 3.42 -5.62 3.50
CA ASN A 195 4.44 -5.09 4.41
C ASN A 195 4.16 -3.69 5.02
N PRO A 196 2.96 -3.41 5.56
CA PRO A 196 2.73 -2.11 6.18
C PRO A 196 3.61 -1.95 7.43
N SER A 197 4.00 -0.71 7.70
CA SER A 197 4.80 -0.38 8.88
C SER A 197 4.00 -0.51 10.18
N SER A 198 2.68 -0.32 10.13
CA SER A 198 1.78 -0.41 11.28
C SER A 198 0.34 -0.66 10.80
N TYR A 199 -0.50 -1.13 11.70
CA TYR A 199 -1.91 -1.47 11.47
C TYR A 199 -2.81 -0.67 12.40
N ALA A 200 -4.05 -0.41 11.96
CA ALA A 200 -5.10 0.10 12.82
C ALA A 200 -5.85 -1.07 13.51
N TYR A 201 -5.81 -1.11 14.84
CA TYR A 201 -6.51 -2.10 15.66
C TYR A 201 -7.90 -1.58 16.03
N PHE A 202 -8.88 -2.48 16.21
CA PHE A 202 -10.26 -2.08 16.52
C PHE A 202 -10.44 -1.58 17.95
N ASN A 203 -9.49 -1.88 18.82
CA ASN A 203 -9.50 -1.51 20.23
C ASN A 203 -8.07 -1.33 20.78
N ALA A 204 -7.99 -1.09 22.09
CA ALA A 204 -6.76 -0.86 22.83
C ALA A 204 -5.87 -2.11 23.03
N GLN A 205 -6.25 -3.29 22.56
CA GLN A 205 -5.43 -4.49 22.71
C GLN A 205 -4.14 -4.36 21.88
N ARG A 206 -2.99 -4.69 22.48
CA ARG A 206 -1.70 -4.71 21.79
C ARG A 206 -0.98 -6.04 22.03
N PRO A 207 -0.32 -6.60 20.99
CA PRO A 207 0.29 -7.93 21.03
C PRO A 207 1.60 -7.98 21.84
N VAL A 208 2.27 -6.85 22.04
CA VAL A 208 3.56 -6.81 22.73
C VAL A 208 3.38 -7.05 24.23
N VAL A 209 4.02 -8.13 24.73
CA VAL A 209 4.02 -8.48 26.15
C VAL A 209 4.66 -7.36 26.97
N GLY A 210 4.01 -6.95 28.05
CA GLY A 210 4.48 -5.86 28.91
C GLY A 210 4.24 -4.46 28.37
N PHE A 211 3.56 -4.31 27.23
CA PHE A 211 3.11 -2.99 26.76
C PHE A 211 2.19 -2.34 27.80
N SER A 212 2.50 -1.10 28.17
CA SER A 212 1.70 -0.29 29.08
C SER A 212 1.12 0.92 28.35
N PRO A 213 -0.22 1.09 28.33
CA PRO A 213 -0.85 2.30 27.80
C PRO A 213 -0.30 3.60 28.39
N ALA A 214 0.12 3.58 29.67
CA ALA A 214 0.65 4.75 30.35
C ALA A 214 1.99 5.24 29.78
N SER A 215 2.79 4.35 29.17
CA SER A 215 4.08 4.71 28.55
C SER A 215 3.95 5.15 27.09
N CYS A 216 2.75 5.06 26.50
CA CYS A 216 2.50 5.51 25.13
C CYS A 216 1.11 6.17 25.04
N PRO A 217 0.95 7.40 25.54
CA PRO A 217 -0.27 8.17 25.35
C PRO A 217 -0.62 8.26 23.85
N GLY A 218 -1.90 8.09 23.52
CA GLY A 218 -2.39 8.14 22.13
C GLY A 218 -2.07 6.92 21.27
N PHE A 219 -1.52 5.83 21.83
CA PHE A 219 -1.27 4.59 21.07
C PHE A 219 -2.53 3.99 20.39
N ASN A 220 -3.71 4.37 20.88
CA ASN A 220 -5.00 3.92 20.37
C ASN A 220 -5.76 5.02 19.60
N ASP A 221 -5.15 6.19 19.44
CA ASP A 221 -5.61 7.19 18.49
C ASP A 221 -5.39 6.70 17.07
N TRP A 222 -6.18 7.26 16.15
CA TRP A 222 -5.92 7.16 14.74
C TRP A 222 -4.49 7.68 14.48
N LYS A 223 -3.61 6.92 13.84
CA LYS A 223 -3.86 5.85 12.86
C LYS A 223 -3.49 4.43 13.33
N TYR A 224 -3.37 4.21 14.63
CA TYR A 224 -3.03 2.93 15.26
C TYR A 224 -4.23 2.24 15.94
N GLY A 225 -5.24 3.02 16.33
CA GLY A 225 -6.52 2.54 16.83
C GLY A 225 -7.68 3.38 16.29
N LEU A 226 -8.84 3.28 16.94
CA LEU A 226 -10.10 3.91 16.51
C LEU A 226 -10.53 5.11 17.37
N GLN A 227 -9.66 5.64 18.24
CA GLN A 227 -9.90 6.93 18.90
C GLN A 227 -9.54 8.08 17.96
N ASN A 228 -10.19 9.24 18.10
CA ASN A 228 -9.87 10.44 17.32
C ASN A 228 -9.80 10.20 15.80
N LEU A 229 -10.83 9.51 15.27
CA LEU A 229 -10.95 9.21 13.84
C LEU A 229 -10.90 10.50 12.98
N PRO A 230 -10.35 10.43 11.76
CA PRO A 230 -10.33 11.56 10.86
C PRO A 230 -11.76 11.95 10.46
N THR A 231 -11.98 13.21 10.04
CA THR A 231 -13.29 13.71 9.58
C THR A 231 -13.96 12.77 8.57
N TYR A 232 -13.17 12.17 7.67
CA TYR A 232 -13.61 11.18 6.70
C TYR A 232 -14.39 10.00 7.31
N ALA A 233 -13.98 9.53 8.49
CA ALA A 233 -14.55 8.35 9.15
C ALA A 233 -15.51 8.71 10.30
N GLN A 234 -15.91 9.98 10.41
CA GLN A 234 -16.84 10.41 11.46
C GLN A 234 -18.20 9.71 11.33
N GLY A 235 -18.83 9.45 12.47
CA GLY A 235 -20.15 8.83 12.55
C GLY A 235 -20.15 7.30 12.50
N GLN A 236 -19.00 6.65 12.25
CA GLN A 236 -18.86 5.20 12.33
C GLN A 236 -18.41 4.77 13.73
N SER A 237 -19.17 3.90 14.38
CA SER A 237 -18.74 3.29 15.64
C SER A 237 -17.64 2.23 15.41
N PRO A 238 -16.76 1.97 16.39
CA PRO A 238 -15.77 0.89 16.30
C PRO A 238 -16.36 -0.46 15.93
N ALA A 239 -17.55 -0.80 16.44
CA ALA A 239 -18.25 -2.04 16.13
C ALA A 239 -18.69 -2.12 14.66
N GLN A 240 -19.19 -1.02 14.08
CA GLN A 240 -19.56 -0.97 12.66
C GLN A 240 -18.32 -1.10 11.76
N LEU A 241 -17.23 -0.43 12.13
CA LEU A 241 -15.96 -0.49 11.40
C LEU A 241 -15.41 -1.92 11.39
N GLU A 242 -15.34 -2.56 12.56
CA GLU A 242 -14.90 -3.94 12.69
C GLU A 242 -15.79 -4.92 11.92
N GLN A 243 -17.11 -4.81 12.04
CA GLN A 243 -18.07 -5.67 11.34
C GLN A 243 -17.95 -5.54 9.81
N GLY A 244 -17.71 -4.32 9.31
CA GLY A 244 -17.44 -4.09 7.89
C GLY A 244 -16.10 -4.68 7.46
N TYR A 245 -15.04 -4.43 8.23
CA TYR A 245 -13.68 -4.89 7.92
C TYR A 245 -13.60 -6.40 7.69
N VAL A 246 -14.19 -7.17 8.60
CA VAL A 246 -14.02 -8.63 8.64
C VAL A 246 -14.79 -9.35 7.53
N GLN A 247 -15.72 -8.65 6.87
CA GLN A 247 -16.43 -9.13 5.68
C GLN A 247 -15.68 -8.85 4.38
N ARG A 248 -14.71 -7.94 4.38
CA ARG A 248 -13.94 -7.56 3.19
C ARG A 248 -12.95 -8.67 2.81
N ASP A 249 -12.79 -8.86 1.51
CA ASP A 249 -11.76 -9.73 0.95
C ASP A 249 -10.40 -9.03 1.03
N ILE A 250 -9.57 -9.44 1.99
CA ILE A 250 -8.24 -8.87 2.24
C ILE A 250 -7.20 -9.99 2.22
N THR A 251 -6.15 -9.81 1.44
CA THR A 251 -4.93 -10.63 1.49
C THR A 251 -3.79 -9.81 2.09
N TYR A 252 -3.19 -10.29 3.17
CA TYR A 252 -1.96 -9.74 3.73
C TYR A 252 -0.76 -10.46 3.11
N LEU A 253 0.12 -9.71 2.45
CA LEU A 253 1.38 -10.22 1.91
C LEU A 253 2.53 -9.76 2.79
N LEU A 254 3.25 -10.70 3.40
CA LEU A 254 4.36 -10.41 4.29
C LEU A 254 5.67 -10.97 3.75
N GLY A 255 6.66 -10.12 3.49
CA GLY A 255 7.99 -10.56 3.09
C GLY A 255 8.69 -11.29 4.24
N GLN A 256 9.13 -12.53 4.02
CA GLN A 256 9.77 -13.35 5.06
C GLN A 256 11.07 -12.73 5.62
N GLN A 257 11.71 -11.83 4.86
CA GLN A 257 12.93 -11.15 5.28
C GLN A 257 12.69 -9.69 5.72
N ASP A 258 11.44 -9.23 5.87
CA ASP A 258 11.13 -7.88 6.37
C ASP A 258 11.19 -7.84 7.91
N THR A 259 12.39 -8.15 8.42
CA THR A 259 12.66 -8.44 9.84
C THR A 259 13.65 -7.46 10.48
N ASP A 260 14.04 -6.39 9.79
CA ASP A 260 14.99 -5.41 10.31
C ASP A 260 14.28 -4.36 11.20
N PRO A 261 14.49 -4.38 12.53
CA PRO A 261 13.89 -3.38 13.44
C PRO A 261 14.51 -1.99 13.29
N ASN A 262 15.68 -1.89 12.66
CA ASN A 262 16.40 -0.63 12.47
C ASN A 262 16.12 0.03 11.13
N HIS A 263 15.36 -0.64 10.25
CA HIS A 263 15.09 -0.18 8.88
C HIS A 263 14.67 1.30 8.86
N PRO A 264 15.27 2.16 8.00
CA PRO A 264 15.09 3.61 8.07
C PRO A 264 13.68 4.09 7.71
N ALA A 265 12.91 3.28 6.98
CA ALA A 265 11.49 3.53 6.68
C ALA A 265 10.52 2.84 7.66
N LEU A 266 11.00 2.23 8.75
CA LEU A 266 10.12 1.62 9.75
C LEU A 266 9.53 2.71 10.66
N ASP A 267 8.26 2.55 11.00
CA ASP A 267 7.58 3.41 11.98
C ASP A 267 8.05 2.99 13.38
N LYS A 268 8.81 3.87 14.02
CA LYS A 268 9.39 3.67 15.36
C LYS A 268 8.66 4.50 16.42
N SER A 269 7.47 5.00 16.12
CA SER A 269 6.62 5.61 17.14
C SER A 269 6.14 4.53 18.12
N CYS A 270 5.94 4.90 19.39
CA CYS A 270 5.56 3.93 20.41
C CYS A 270 4.24 3.19 20.08
N GLY A 271 3.30 3.84 19.37
CA GLY A 271 2.05 3.21 18.93
C GLY A 271 2.24 2.11 17.89
N ALA A 272 3.27 2.24 17.03
CA ALA A 272 3.68 1.21 16.09
C ALA A 272 4.54 0.13 16.75
N GLU A 273 5.44 0.50 17.66
CA GLU A 273 6.26 -0.46 18.42
C GLU A 273 5.42 -1.37 19.32
N ALA A 274 4.29 -0.87 19.83
CA ALA A 274 3.30 -1.67 20.55
C ALA A 274 2.74 -2.85 19.73
N GLN A 275 2.98 -2.88 18.42
CA GLN A 275 2.51 -3.93 17.50
C GLN A 275 3.61 -4.96 17.19
N GLY A 276 4.87 -4.70 17.54
CA GLY A 276 6.01 -5.57 17.30
C GLY A 276 7.26 -4.84 16.79
N ALA A 277 8.41 -5.53 16.78
CA ALA A 277 9.71 -4.92 16.49
C ALA A 277 9.96 -4.59 15.01
N TYR A 278 9.35 -5.34 14.07
CA TYR A 278 9.56 -5.21 12.62
C TYR A 278 8.29 -5.61 11.85
N ARG A 279 8.24 -5.37 10.53
CA ARG A 279 6.98 -5.46 9.76
C ARG A 279 6.41 -6.87 9.68
N LEU A 280 7.26 -7.88 9.48
CA LEU A 280 6.80 -9.28 9.45
C LEU A 280 6.06 -9.64 10.74
N ILE A 281 6.64 -9.38 11.92
CA ILE A 281 5.98 -9.71 13.19
C ILE A 281 4.74 -8.85 13.45
N ARG A 282 4.74 -7.58 13.04
CA ARG A 282 3.55 -6.70 13.13
C ARG A 282 2.38 -7.28 12.32
N GLY A 283 2.64 -7.80 11.12
CA GLY A 283 1.62 -8.44 10.29
C GLY A 283 1.06 -9.73 10.88
N HIS A 284 1.92 -10.62 11.38
CA HIS A 284 1.47 -11.82 12.10
C HIS A 284 0.65 -11.48 13.33
N ASN A 285 1.12 -10.53 14.15
CA ASN A 285 0.41 -10.12 15.34
C ASN A 285 -0.97 -9.53 15.03
N TYR A 286 -1.08 -8.71 13.97
CA TYR A 286 -2.36 -8.16 13.56
C TYR A 286 -3.31 -9.26 13.06
N PHE A 287 -2.83 -10.21 12.26
CA PHE A 287 -3.66 -11.30 11.77
C PHE A 287 -4.11 -12.25 12.90
N ALA A 288 -3.21 -12.55 13.85
CA ALA A 288 -3.55 -13.31 15.04
C ALA A 288 -4.60 -12.59 15.91
N TYR A 289 -4.52 -11.26 16.02
CA TYR A 289 -5.54 -10.43 16.65
C TYR A 289 -6.91 -10.58 15.96
N LEU A 290 -6.96 -10.56 14.63
CA LEU A 290 -8.21 -10.81 13.88
C LEU A 290 -8.77 -12.21 14.15
N GLN A 291 -7.92 -13.24 14.13
CA GLN A 291 -8.31 -14.63 14.44
C GLN A 291 -8.86 -14.79 15.85
N GLN A 292 -8.23 -14.15 16.84
CA GLN A 292 -8.70 -14.17 18.21
C GLN A 292 -10.07 -13.51 18.37
N ARG A 293 -10.32 -12.41 17.66
CA ARG A 293 -11.58 -11.66 17.71
C ARG A 293 -12.72 -12.32 16.95
N HIS A 294 -12.39 -13.03 15.88
CA HIS A 294 -13.36 -13.70 15.01
C HIS A 294 -13.07 -15.21 14.94
N PRO A 295 -13.20 -15.95 16.07
CA PRO A 295 -12.85 -17.37 16.15
C PRO A 295 -13.78 -18.27 15.32
N GLN A 296 -14.97 -17.76 14.95
CA GLN A 296 -15.89 -18.43 14.03
C GLN A 296 -15.44 -18.38 12.57
N GLY A 297 -14.35 -17.66 12.28
CA GLY A 297 -13.78 -17.51 10.94
C GLY A 297 -14.13 -16.18 10.27
N PHE A 298 -13.25 -15.78 9.35
CA PHE A 298 -13.37 -14.63 8.46
C PHE A 298 -12.67 -15.00 7.14
N THR A 299 -12.93 -14.25 6.07
CA THR A 299 -12.50 -14.62 4.70
C THR A 299 -11.10 -14.14 4.32
N GLN A 300 -10.47 -13.32 5.17
CA GLN A 300 -9.16 -12.75 4.88
C GLN A 300 -8.03 -13.78 5.03
N THR A 301 -6.94 -13.57 4.31
CA THR A 301 -5.81 -14.51 4.27
C THR A 301 -4.49 -13.82 4.53
N LEU A 302 -3.54 -14.53 5.15
CA LEU A 302 -2.15 -14.10 5.30
C LEU A 302 -1.26 -15.04 4.50
N VAL A 303 -0.39 -14.46 3.68
CA VAL A 303 0.56 -15.17 2.84
C VAL A 303 1.94 -14.56 3.02
N GLU A 304 2.91 -15.39 3.42
CA GLU A 304 4.31 -15.00 3.46
C GLU A 304 4.95 -15.16 2.06
N VAL A 305 5.85 -14.24 1.71
CA VAL A 305 6.58 -14.21 0.44
C VAL A 305 8.03 -14.63 0.69
N PRO A 306 8.43 -15.85 0.29
CA PRO A 306 9.76 -16.38 0.57
C PRO A 306 10.87 -15.56 -0.08
N GLY A 307 11.94 -15.33 0.67
CA GLY A 307 13.14 -14.65 0.16
C GLY A 307 13.00 -13.14 -0.06
N VAL A 308 11.83 -12.54 0.19
CA VAL A 308 11.58 -11.12 -0.04
C VAL A 308 11.57 -10.35 1.28
N GLY A 309 12.29 -9.22 1.34
CA GLY A 309 12.29 -8.28 2.46
C GLY A 309 11.37 -7.08 2.23
N HIS A 310 11.83 -5.89 2.59
CA HIS A 310 11.07 -4.64 2.38
C HIS A 310 11.18 -4.11 0.93
N ASN A 311 10.85 -4.95 -0.06
CA ASN A 311 11.02 -4.65 -1.48
C ASN A 311 9.66 -4.70 -2.21
N GLY A 312 9.16 -3.54 -2.63
CA GLY A 312 7.84 -3.44 -3.28
C GLY A 312 7.75 -4.21 -4.59
N ASP A 313 8.77 -4.15 -5.44
CA ASP A 313 8.81 -4.88 -6.71
C ASP A 313 8.79 -6.40 -6.47
N GLY A 314 9.69 -6.90 -5.62
CA GLY A 314 9.76 -8.31 -5.26
C GLY A 314 8.48 -8.84 -4.60
N MET A 315 7.78 -8.02 -3.82
CA MET A 315 6.48 -8.40 -3.26
C MET A 315 5.44 -8.59 -4.37
N LEU A 316 5.35 -7.68 -5.34
CA LEU A 316 4.34 -7.72 -6.41
C LEU A 316 4.65 -8.77 -7.48
N THR A 317 5.92 -8.92 -7.87
CA THR A 317 6.36 -9.83 -8.95
C THR A 317 6.62 -11.26 -8.46
N SER A 318 6.65 -11.50 -7.15
CA SER A 318 6.72 -12.86 -6.60
C SER A 318 5.52 -13.73 -7.02
N PRO A 319 5.64 -15.07 -7.03
CA PRO A 319 4.50 -15.96 -7.26
C PRO A 319 3.32 -15.70 -6.31
N GLN A 320 3.58 -15.42 -5.04
CA GLN A 320 2.57 -15.09 -4.04
C GLN A 320 1.90 -13.74 -4.34
N GLY A 321 2.67 -12.75 -4.77
CA GLY A 321 2.16 -11.45 -5.22
C GLY A 321 1.27 -11.58 -6.45
N GLN A 322 1.73 -12.30 -7.48
CA GLN A 322 0.95 -12.56 -8.68
C GLN A 322 -0.35 -13.30 -8.35
N LYS A 323 -0.30 -14.32 -7.49
CA LYS A 323 -1.50 -15.03 -7.05
C LYS A 323 -2.46 -14.12 -6.30
N ALA A 324 -1.95 -13.30 -5.39
CA ALA A 324 -2.75 -12.36 -4.65
C ALA A 324 -3.34 -11.25 -5.53
N LEU A 325 -2.69 -10.81 -6.61
CA LEU A 325 -3.18 -9.73 -7.47
C LEU A 325 -4.05 -10.25 -8.64
N PHE A 326 -3.80 -11.46 -9.12
CA PHE A 326 -4.33 -11.93 -10.39
C PHE A 326 -4.99 -13.31 -10.32
N GLY A 327 -4.82 -14.04 -9.21
CA GLY A 327 -5.31 -15.42 -9.05
C GLY A 327 -4.53 -16.44 -9.88
N LYS A 328 -3.30 -16.12 -10.27
CA LYS A 328 -2.40 -16.95 -11.08
C LYS A 328 -1.13 -17.28 -10.31
#